data_AF-A0A1S9ZVL4-F1
#
_entry.id   AF-A0A1S9ZVL4-F1
#
_cell.length_a   1.000
_cell.length_b   1.000
_cell.length_c   1.000
_cell.angle_alpha   90.00
_cell.angle_beta   90.00
_cell.angle_gamma   90.00
#
_symmetry.space_group_name_H-M   'P 1'
#
loop_
_entity.id
_entity.type
_entity.pdbx_description
1 polymer ?
#
loop_
_entity_poly.entity_id
_entity_poly.type
_entity_poly.pdbx_seq_one_letter_code
_entity_poly.pdbx_strand_id
1 'polypeptide(L)'
;MKELDIASYLKTEDDYRVFLQEVAETGTASDFVHALGIVARAKGMAQVAADTGVTRTALYQSLSDAGNPTFSTVFGVMQSLGLKFAIA
;
A
#
# COMPACT_ATOMS: atom_id res chain seq x y z
N MET A 1 23.45 5.73 11.08
CA MET A 1 22.23 6.53 10.86
C MET A 1 21.07 5.55 10.89
N LYS A 2 20.04 5.76 11.71
CA LYS A 2 18.92 4.80 11.79
C LYS A 2 18.10 4.98 10.51
N GLU A 3 17.91 3.93 9.73
CA GLU A 3 17.06 3.99 8.54
C GLU A 3 15.66 4.46 8.94
N LEU A 4 15.10 5.36 8.15
CA LEU A 4 13.77 5.91 8.40
C LEU A 4 12.73 4.88 7.94
N ASP A 5 12.05 4.26 8.90
CA ASP A 5 10.98 3.31 8.62
C ASP A 5 9.64 4.04 8.49
N ILE A 6 9.25 4.44 7.27
CA ILE A 6 8.02 5.20 6.99
C ILE A 6 6.78 4.52 7.58
N ALA A 7 6.69 3.18 7.46
CA ALA A 7 5.54 2.42 7.96
C ALA A 7 5.31 2.61 9.47
N SER A 8 6.36 2.89 10.23
CA SER A 8 6.26 3.13 11.68
C SER A 8 5.59 4.45 12.04
N TYR A 9 5.46 5.39 11.09
CA TYR A 9 4.83 6.70 11.30
C TYR A 9 3.38 6.78 10.82
N LEU A 10 2.92 5.83 10.00
CA LEU A 10 1.54 5.79 9.51
C LEU A 10 0.65 5.04 10.52
N LYS A 11 -0.31 5.73 11.15
CA LYS A 11 -1.12 5.18 12.26
C LYS A 11 -2.61 5.19 12.00
N THR A 12 -3.07 6.07 11.13
CA THR A 12 -4.48 6.32 10.87
C THR A 12 -4.80 6.16 9.38
N GLU A 13 -6.08 5.98 9.06
CA GLU A 13 -6.54 5.95 7.68
C GLU A 13 -6.26 7.27 6.95
N ASP A 14 -6.24 8.40 7.68
CA ASP A 14 -5.90 9.70 7.09
C ASP A 14 -4.41 9.80 6.74
N ASP A 15 -3.51 9.23 7.58
CA ASP A 15 -2.08 9.14 7.24
C ASP A 15 -1.87 8.35 5.95
N TYR A 16 -2.61 7.23 5.78
CA TYR A 16 -2.55 6.41 4.58
C TYR A 16 -3.02 7.19 3.36
N ARG A 17 -4.15 7.89 3.49
CA ARG A 17 -4.74 8.69 2.42
C ARG A 17 -3.80 9.79 1.96
N VAL A 18 -3.29 10.60 2.90
CA VAL A 18 -2.39 11.72 2.59
C VAL A 18 -1.11 11.22 1.94
N PHE A 19 -0.50 10.16 2.48
CA PHE A 19 0.72 9.59 1.93
C PHE A 19 0.53 9.05 0.51
N LEU A 20 -0.52 8.25 0.27
CA LEU A 20 -0.81 7.69 -1.05
C LEU A 20 -1.23 8.76 -2.05
N GLN A 21 -1.93 9.80 -1.61
CA GLN A 21 -2.31 10.93 -2.47
C GLN A 21 -1.09 11.69 -2.98
N GLU A 22 -0.15 12.04 -2.10
CA GLU A 22 1.10 12.72 -2.49
C GLU A 22 1.88 11.91 -3.52
N VAL A 23 2.00 10.59 -3.30
CA VAL A 23 2.70 9.69 -4.23
C VAL A 23 1.94 9.56 -5.56
N ALA A 24 0.60 9.54 -5.54
CA ALA A 24 -0.20 9.50 -6.75
C ALA A 24 -0.10 10.80 -7.58
N GLU A 25 0.07 11.94 -6.94
CA GLU A 25 0.17 13.25 -7.59
C GLU A 25 1.57 13.52 -8.17
N THR A 26 2.63 13.02 -7.51
CA THR A 26 4.02 13.37 -7.83
C THR A 26 4.86 12.22 -8.39
N GLY A 27 4.44 10.97 -8.16
CA GLY A 27 5.21 9.77 -8.44
C GLY A 27 4.81 9.03 -9.71
N THR A 28 5.49 7.91 -9.92
CA THR A 28 5.19 6.92 -10.97
C THR A 28 4.28 5.81 -10.44
N ALA A 29 3.78 4.96 -11.34
CA ALA A 29 3.04 3.76 -10.93
C ALA A 29 3.87 2.84 -10.01
N SER A 30 5.18 2.76 -10.22
CA SER A 30 6.08 1.96 -9.37
C SER A 30 6.19 2.56 -7.97
N ASP A 31 6.30 3.88 -7.87
CA ASP A 31 6.35 4.58 -6.58
C ASP A 31 5.04 4.36 -5.80
N PHE A 32 3.91 4.41 -6.49
CA PHE A 32 2.61 4.16 -5.88
C PHE A 32 2.46 2.72 -5.38
N VAL A 33 2.93 1.72 -6.14
CA VAL A 33 2.93 0.32 -5.71
C VAL A 33 3.80 0.10 -4.48
N HIS A 34 5.00 0.69 -4.44
CA HIS A 34 5.88 0.62 -3.28
C HIS A 34 5.24 1.32 -2.05
N ALA A 35 4.67 2.51 -2.23
CA ALA A 35 3.96 3.21 -1.17
C ALA A 35 2.78 2.38 -0.63
N LEU A 36 2.04 1.68 -1.49
CA LEU A 36 1.01 0.72 -1.09
C LEU A 36 1.58 -0.38 -0.18
N GLY A 37 2.77 -0.90 -0.50
CA GLY A 37 3.47 -1.89 0.32
C GLY A 37 3.82 -1.37 1.72
N ILE A 38 4.29 -0.12 1.79
CA ILE A 38 4.59 0.56 3.06
C ILE A 38 3.33 0.70 3.91
N VAL A 39 2.23 1.17 3.31
CA VAL A 39 0.95 1.36 4.00
C VAL A 39 0.34 0.03 4.43
N ALA A 40 0.38 -0.99 3.57
CA ALA A 40 -0.09 -2.34 3.90
C ALA A 40 0.72 -2.94 5.07
N ARG A 41 2.02 -2.67 5.14
CA ARG A 41 2.85 -3.04 6.30
C ARG A 41 2.44 -2.28 7.57
N ALA A 42 2.16 -0.99 7.47
CA ALA A 42 1.73 -0.16 8.59
C ALA A 42 0.38 -0.63 9.18
N LYS A 43 -0.59 -0.94 8.32
CA LYS A 43 -1.89 -1.53 8.72
C LYS A 43 -1.73 -2.95 9.28
N GLY A 44 -0.81 -3.72 8.71
CA GLY A 44 -0.51 -5.10 9.10
C GLY A 44 -0.83 -6.09 7.99
N MET A 45 0.22 -6.70 7.43
CA MET A 45 0.13 -7.62 6.28
C MET A 45 -0.78 -8.83 6.51
N ALA A 46 -0.94 -9.25 7.77
CA ALA A 46 -1.85 -10.33 8.13
C ALA A 46 -3.30 -10.02 7.76
N GLN A 47 -3.75 -8.82 8.12
CA GLN A 47 -5.10 -8.36 7.86
C GLN A 47 -5.29 -8.11 6.36
N VAL A 48 -4.34 -7.42 5.73
CA VAL A 48 -4.43 -7.12 4.31
C VAL A 48 -4.49 -8.38 3.45
N ALA A 49 -3.66 -9.38 3.74
CA ALA A 49 -3.71 -10.68 3.06
C ALA A 49 -5.09 -11.36 3.18
N ALA A 50 -5.68 -11.35 4.39
CA ALA A 50 -7.00 -11.92 4.62
C ALA A 50 -8.10 -11.19 3.84
N ASP A 51 -8.08 -9.85 3.86
CA ASP A 51 -9.09 -9.01 3.20
C ASP A 51 -9.02 -9.11 1.67
N THR A 52 -7.82 -9.35 1.12
CA THR A 52 -7.56 -9.39 -0.33
C THR A 52 -7.58 -10.80 -0.91
N GLY A 53 -7.62 -11.85 -0.08
CA GLY A 53 -7.58 -13.24 -0.53
C GLY A 53 -6.23 -13.66 -1.13
N VAL A 54 -5.16 -12.88 -0.95
CA VAL A 54 -3.79 -13.24 -1.34
C VAL A 54 -2.95 -13.63 -0.14
N THR A 55 -1.91 -14.44 -0.36
CA THR A 55 -0.99 -14.80 0.72
C THR A 55 -0.10 -13.61 1.11
N ARG A 56 0.38 -13.58 2.36
CA ARG A 56 1.34 -12.54 2.80
C ARG A 56 2.59 -12.51 1.92
N THR A 57 3.10 -13.68 1.53
CA THR A 57 4.27 -13.81 0.65
C THR A 57 4.01 -13.21 -0.72
N ALA A 58 2.86 -13.52 -1.33
CA ALA A 58 2.46 -12.94 -2.61
C ALA A 58 2.33 -11.41 -2.49
N LEU A 59 1.73 -10.92 -1.40
CA LEU A 59 1.58 -9.48 -1.16
C LEU A 59 2.94 -8.77 -1.04
N TYR A 60 3.90 -9.33 -0.29
CA TYR A 60 5.25 -8.78 -0.21
C TYR A 60 5.97 -8.77 -1.56
N GLN A 61 5.82 -9.82 -2.35
CA GLN A 61 6.45 -9.89 -3.67
C GLN A 61 5.81 -8.87 -4.63
N SER A 62 4.48 -8.82 -4.66
CA SER A 62 3.72 -7.95 -5.56
C SER A 62 3.86 -6.46 -5.24
N LEU A 63 4.07 -6.08 -3.97
CA LEU A 63 4.18 -4.68 -3.54
C LEU A 63 5.62 -4.24 -3.23
N SER A 64 6.61 -5.04 -3.63
CA SER A 64 8.04 -4.68 -3.53
C SER A 64 8.45 -3.67 -4.61
N ASP A 65 9.66 -3.11 -4.51
CA ASP A 65 10.23 -2.20 -5.52
C ASP A 65 10.26 -2.79 -6.93
N ALA A 66 10.38 -4.12 -7.04
CA ALA A 66 10.37 -4.84 -8.32
C ALA A 66 9.03 -5.57 -8.59
N GLY A 67 8.03 -5.30 -7.76
CA GLY A 67 6.71 -5.92 -7.85
C GLY A 67 5.93 -5.42 -9.06
N ASN A 68 5.06 -6.28 -9.59
CA ASN A 68 4.12 -5.92 -10.65
C ASN A 68 2.73 -6.47 -10.28
N PRO A 69 2.01 -5.82 -9.35
CA PRO A 69 0.71 -6.28 -8.92
C PRO A 69 -0.30 -6.10 -10.06
N THR A 70 -1.23 -7.04 -10.19
CA THR A 70 -2.41 -6.81 -11.02
C THR A 70 -3.25 -5.68 -10.42
N PHE A 71 -4.05 -5.02 -11.26
CA PHE A 71 -4.97 -4.00 -10.77
C PHE A 71 -5.94 -4.55 -9.70
N SER A 72 -6.37 -5.81 -9.82
CA SER A 72 -7.22 -6.46 -8.80
C SER A 72 -6.56 -6.52 -7.42
N THR A 73 -5.25 -6.76 -7.37
CA THR A 73 -4.47 -6.73 -6.12
C THR A 73 -4.42 -5.32 -5.56
N VAL A 74 -4.08 -4.32 -6.39
CA VAL A 74 -4.03 -2.92 -5.94
C VAL A 74 -5.40 -2.47 -5.41
N PHE A 75 -6.46 -2.79 -6.14
CA PHE A 75 -7.83 -2.44 -5.77
C PHE A 75 -8.28 -3.12 -4.47
N GLY A 76 -7.97 -4.41 -4.29
CA GLY A 76 -8.24 -5.14 -3.06
C GLY A 76 -7.49 -4.55 -1.86
N VAL A 77 -6.22 -4.22 -2.03
CA VAL A 77 -5.41 -3.62 -0.96
C VAL A 77 -5.97 -2.26 -0.57
N MET A 78 -6.28 -1.39 -1.53
CA MET A 78 -6.91 -0.09 -1.24
C MET A 78 -8.20 -0.24 -0.42
N GLN A 79 -9.06 -1.20 -0.74
CA GLN A 79 -10.26 -1.47 0.05
C GLN A 79 -9.95 -1.98 1.46
N SER A 80 -8.99 -2.89 1.62
CA SER A 80 -8.52 -3.33 2.94
C SER A 80 -8.02 -2.16 3.77
N LEU A 81 -7.36 -1.18 3.14
CA LEU A 81 -6.89 0.04 3.79
C LEU A 81 -8.02 1.02 4.18
N GLY A 82 -9.28 0.74 3.85
CA GLY A 82 -10.42 1.63 4.08
C GLY A 82 -10.55 2.75 3.04
N LEU A 83 -9.77 2.67 1.95
CA LEU A 83 -9.68 3.71 0.92
C LEU A 83 -10.54 3.36 -0.30
N LYS A 84 -10.89 4.39 -1.08
CA LYS A 84 -11.70 4.27 -2.30
C LYS A 84 -11.02 5.02 -3.44
N PHE A 85 -11.15 4.49 -4.65
CA PHE A 85 -10.83 5.26 -5.86
C PHE A 85 -11.96 6.25 -6.15
N ALA A 86 -11.58 7.47 -6.53
CA ALA A 86 -12.48 8.49 -7.03
C ALA A 86 -11.98 8.95 -8.41
N ILE A 87 -12.91 9.35 -9.28
CA ILE A 87 -12.60 9.98 -10.55
C ILE A 87 -12.73 11.50 -10.35
N ALA A 88 -11.75 12.26 -10.83
CA ALA A 88 -11.69 13.72 -10.72
C ALA A 88 -12.20 14.39 -12.00
#